data_AF-A0A927ZH59-F1
#
_entry.id   AF-A0A927ZH59-F1
#
_cell.length_a   1.000
_cell.length_b   1.000
_cell.length_c   1.000
_cell.angle_alpha   90.00
_cell.angle_beta   90.00
_cell.angle_gamma   90.00
#
_symmetry.space_group_name_H-M   'P 1'
#
loop_
_entity.id
_entity.type
_entity.pdbx_description
1 polymer ?
#
loop_
_entity_poly.entity_id
_entity_poly.type
_entity_poly.pdbx_seq_one_letter_code
_entity_poly.pdbx_strand_id
1 'polypeptide(L)' 'MKSEKVVTLQQLRTERGMSQKDLSAVLDCSPGIICLWERGKRVPSLKMAMRVGLLFGVPVDNIRFASK' A
#
# COMPACT_ATOMS: atom_id res chain seq x y z
N MET A 1 14.66 -11.06 18.38
CA MET A 1 13.46 -10.61 17.66
C MET A 1 13.78 -9.36 16.88
N LYS A 2 13.62 -9.34 15.54
CA LYS A 2 13.70 -8.09 14.79
C LYS A 2 12.39 -7.34 15.02
N SER A 3 12.45 -6.11 15.50
CA SER A 3 11.30 -5.21 15.55
C SER A 3 10.84 -4.96 14.12
N GLU A 4 9.82 -5.66 13.66
CA GLU A 4 9.24 -5.40 12.33
C GLU A 4 8.50 -4.07 12.38
N LYS A 5 9.09 -3.07 11.74
CA LYS A 5 8.53 -1.74 11.64
C LYS A 5 7.34 -1.79 10.67
N VAL A 6 6.13 -1.59 11.20
CA VAL A 6 4.92 -1.42 10.39
C VAL A 6 5.01 -0.07 9.66
N VAL A 7 4.81 -0.10 8.34
CA VAL A 7 4.84 1.07 7.45
C VAL A 7 3.50 1.25 6.76
N THR A 8 3.12 2.48 6.45
CA THR A 8 1.85 2.74 5.74
C THR A 8 2.04 2.65 4.22
N LEU A 9 0.97 2.33 3.49
CA LEU A 9 0.99 2.38 2.02
C LEU A 9 1.41 3.76 1.49
N GLN A 10 0.93 4.82 2.15
CA GLN A 10 1.26 6.19 1.78
C GLN A 10 2.77 6.45 1.91
N GLN A 11 3.39 6.05 3.02
CA GLN A 11 4.84 6.19 3.23
C GLN A 11 5.63 5.48 2.14
N LEU A 12 5.33 4.21 1.89
CA LEU A 12 5.98 3.42 0.84
C LEU A 12 5.90 4.09 -0.54
N ARG A 13 4.71 4.63 -0.86
CA ARG A 13 4.48 5.35 -2.11
C ARG A 13 5.29 6.66 -2.17
N THR A 14 5.27 7.47 -1.11
CA THR A 14 5.96 8.76 -1.06
C THR A 14 7.48 8.62 -1.03
N GLU A 15 8.02 7.60 -0.36
CA GLU A 15 9.47 7.30 -0.34
C GLU A 15 10.01 6.95 -1.73
N ARG A 16 9.15 6.42 -2.60
CA ARG A 16 9.46 6.18 -4.02
C ARG A 16 9.11 7.33 -4.96
N GLY A 17 8.70 8.49 -4.42
CA GLY A 17 8.30 9.64 -5.24
C GLY A 17 7.06 9.40 -6.09
N MET A 18 6.24 8.40 -5.77
CA MET A 18 5.05 8.05 -6.55
C MET A 18 3.84 8.87 -6.13
N SER A 19 3.01 9.29 -7.08
CA SER A 19 1.65 9.78 -6.81
C SER A 19 0.65 8.62 -6.66
N GLN A 20 -0.55 8.87 -6.12
CA GLN A 20 -1.62 7.86 -6.06
C GLN A 20 -1.97 7.33 -7.47
N LYS A 21 -1.88 8.19 -8.49
CA LYS A 21 -2.08 7.81 -9.89
C LYS A 21 -0.99 6.84 -10.37
N ASP A 22 0.27 7.11 -10.06
CA ASP A 22 1.39 6.25 -10.47
C ASP A 22 1.27 4.86 -9.84
N LEU A 23 0.97 4.79 -8.54
CA LEU A 23 0.77 3.52 -7.86
C LEU A 23 -0.42 2.73 -8.45
N SER A 24 -1.51 3.43 -8.77
CA SER A 24 -2.68 2.78 -9.38
C SER A 24 -2.39 2.25 -10.79
N ALA A 25 -1.57 2.94 -11.57
CA ALA A 25 -1.14 2.48 -12.89
C ALA A 25 -0.27 1.22 -12.78
N VAL A 26 0.66 1.17 -11.83
CA VAL A 26 1.52 -0.01 -11.59
C VAL A 26 0.70 -1.21 -11.11
N LEU A 27 -0.30 -0.99 -10.27
CA LEU A 27 -1.16 -2.04 -9.74
C LEU A 27 -2.32 -2.41 -10.67
N ASP A 28 -2.46 -1.71 -11.79
CA ASP A 28 -3.57 -1.86 -12.74
C ASP A 28 -4.94 -1.75 -12.03
N CYS A 29 -5.15 -0.63 -11.35
CA CYS A 29 -6.38 -0.33 -10.63
C CYS A 29 -6.76 1.15 -10.75
N SER A 30 -7.95 1.53 -10.25
CA SER A 30 -8.38 2.92 -10.31
C SER A 30 -7.65 3.79 -9.28
N PRO A 31 -7.23 5.03 -9.61
CA PRO A 31 -6.57 5.93 -8.66
C PRO A 31 -7.35 6.15 -7.35
N GLY A 32 -8.69 6.18 -7.45
CA GLY A 32 -9.57 6.34 -6.31
C GLY A 32 -9.44 5.21 -5.29
N ILE A 33 -9.11 3.98 -5.72
CA ILE A 33 -8.95 2.85 -4.80
C ILE A 33 -7.75 3.00 -3.89
N ILE A 34 -6.64 3.57 -4.40
CA ILE A 34 -5.45 3.88 -3.60
C ILE A 34 -5.79 4.86 -2.49
N CYS A 35 -6.54 5.91 -2.81
CA CYS A 35 -7.00 6.90 -1.82
C CYS A 35 -7.93 6.29 -0.75
N LEU A 36 -8.76 5.30 -1.12
CA LEU A 36 -9.60 4.58 -0.16
C LEU A 36 -8.77 3.67 0.76
N TRP A 37 -7.73 3.03 0.23
CA TRP A 37 -6.79 2.22 1.02
C TRP A 37 -5.99 3.12 1.97
N GLU A 38 -5.36 4.18 1.48
CA GLU A 38 -4.55 5.07 2.34
C GLU A 38 -5.36 5.68 3.49
N ARG A 39 -6.64 5.98 3.27
CA ARG A 39 -7.56 6.51 4.30
C ARG A 39 -8.24 5.43 5.15
N GLY A 40 -8.00 4.14 4.89
CA GLY A 40 -8.66 3.03 5.57
C GLY A 40 -10.17 2.93 5.35
N LYS A 41 -10.70 3.60 4.32
CA LYS A 41 -12.12 3.50 3.93
C LYS A 41 -12.42 2.18 3.22
N ARG A 42 -11.40 1.53 2.68
CA ARG A 42 -11.48 0.19 2.08
C ARG A 42 -10.17 -0.54 2.34
N VAL A 43 -10.25 -1.85 2.51
CA VAL A 43 -9.07 -2.72 2.59
C VAL A 43 -8.87 -3.38 1.21
N PRO A 44 -7.62 -3.48 0.69
CA PRO A 44 -7.34 -4.25 -0.51
C PRO A 44 -7.71 -5.72 -0.31
N SER A 45 -8.03 -6.41 -1.41
CA SER A 45 -8.07 -7.88 -1.37
C SER A 45 -6.68 -8.43 -1.05
N LEU A 46 -6.60 -9.65 -0.52
CA LEU A 46 -5.31 -10.31 -0.24
C LEU A 46 -4.39 -10.32 -1.48
N LYS A 47 -4.95 -10.59 -2.66
CA LYS A 47 -4.21 -10.53 -3.94
C LYS A 47 -3.58 -9.15 -4.17
N MET A 48 -4.31 -8.06 -3.94
CA MET A 48 -3.78 -6.71 -4.12
C MET A 48 -2.78 -6.34 -3.04
N ALA A 49 -3.04 -6.72 -1.79
CA ALA A 49 -2.13 -6.50 -0.68
C ALA A 49 -0.78 -7.22 -0.91
N MET A 50 -0.81 -8.46 -1.43
CA MET A 50 0.38 -9.21 -1.84
C MET A 50 1.13 -8.53 -3.00
N ARG A 51 0.42 -8.00 -4.01
CA ARG A 51 1.05 -7.23 -5.11
C ARG A 51 1.74 -5.98 -4.59
N VAL A 52 1.14 -5.28 -3.64
CA VAL A 52 1.76 -4.13 -2.97
C VAL A 52 3.01 -4.57 -2.22
N GLY A 53 2.92 -5.65 -1.43
CA GLY A 53 4.08 -6.17 -0.71
C GLY A 53 5.24 -6.54 -1.63
N LEU A 54 4.95 -7.24 -2.73
CA LEU A 54 5.93 -7.57 -3.76
C LEU A 54 6.52 -6.33 -4.42
N LEU A 55 5.68 -5.35 -4.79
CA LEU A 55 6.12 -4.10 -5.39
C LEU A 55 7.11 -3.37 -4.47
N PHE A 56 6.78 -3.26 -3.18
CA PHE A 56 7.59 -2.51 -2.22
C PHE A 56 8.72 -3.30 -1.57
N GLY A 57 8.76 -4.62 -1.77
CA GLY A 57 9.73 -5.50 -1.10
C GLY A 57 9.47 -5.61 0.41
N VAL A 58 8.22 -5.43 0.83
CA VAL A 58 7.81 -5.41 2.24
C VAL A 58 6.79 -6.53 2.46
N PRO A 59 6.94 -7.38 3.49
CA PRO A 59 5.92 -8.36 3.85
C PRO A 59 4.57 -7.69 4.05
N VAL A 60 3.49 -8.28 3.53
CA VAL A 60 2.15 -7.68 3.58
C VAL A 60 1.70 -7.38 5.01
N ASP A 61 2.11 -8.21 5.97
CA ASP A 61 1.82 -8.06 7.41
C ASP A 61 2.44 -6.78 8.00
N ASN A 62 3.49 -6.26 7.38
CA ASN A 62 4.16 -5.02 7.78
C ASN A 62 3.57 -3.78 7.07
N ILE A 63 2.54 -3.93 6.23
CA ILE A 63 1.93 -2.83 5.48
C ILE A 63 0.56 -2.48 6.05
N ARG A 64 0.43 -1.25 6.53
CA ARG A 64 -0.83 -0.70 7.03
C ARG A 64 -1.64 -0.07 5.89
N PHE A 65 -2.75 -0.72 5.54
CA PHE A 65 -3.75 -0.26 4.56
C PHE A 65 -4.98 0.40 5.18
N ALA A 66 -5.00 0.61 6.49
CA ALA A 66 -6.10 1.30 7.14
C ALA A 66 -5.59 2.11 8.33
N SER A 67 -6.12 3.33 8.46
CA SER A 67 -6.00 4.07 9.71
C SER A 67 -7.18 3.74 10.61
N LYS A 68 -6.94 2.93 11.64
CA LYS A 68 -7.46 3.32 12.96
C LYS A 68 -6.52 4.37 13.52
#